data_AF-A0A7V2I0U0-F1
#
_entry.id   AF-A0A7V2I0U0-F1
#
_cell.length_a   1.000
_cell.length_b   1.000
_cell.length_c   1.000
_cell.angle_alpha   90.00
_cell.angle_beta   90.00
_cell.angle_gamma   90.00
#
_symmetry.space_group_name_H-M   'P 1'
#
loop_
_entity.id
_entity.type
_entity.pdbx_description
1 polymer ?
#
loop_
_entity_poly.entity_id
_entity_poly.type
_entity_poly.pdbx_seq_one_letter_code
_entity_poly.pdbx_strand_id
1 'polypeptide(L)'
;NQMLCKKVEILKVEVVIRNIATGSIVKRLGLENGFEFQEPIVEFFYKDDKLNDPILCKEHIRILKLANDEEIKTMENIAFKSNEILKSFFEKFHLKLVDIKFEFGRYNNEIILADEISPDIFRVWDNFGNSYDKDVFRFEKGDLIQAYEKLGKIIGIL
;
A
#
# COMPACT_ATOMS: atom_id res chain seq x y z
N ASN A 1 1.97 -21.82 -6.00
CA ASN A 1 1.97 -20.50 -5.33
C ASN A 1 2.26 -20.68 -3.84
N GLN A 2 3.52 -20.86 -3.46
CA GLN A 2 3.97 -20.92 -2.07
C GLN A 2 5.23 -20.09 -1.93
N MET A 3 5.42 -19.43 -0.79
CA MET A 3 6.59 -18.60 -0.49
C MET A 3 7.09 -18.96 0.92
N LEU A 4 8.41 -19.17 1.06
CA LEU A 4 9.05 -19.38 2.36
C LEU A 4 9.40 -18.02 2.97
N CYS A 5 8.83 -17.71 4.13
CA CYS A 5 8.98 -16.42 4.79
C CYS A 5 9.54 -16.57 6.21
N LYS A 6 10.15 -15.50 6.73
CA LYS A 6 10.41 -15.39 8.17
C LYS A 6 9.06 -15.29 8.89
N LYS A 7 8.88 -16.07 9.96
CA LYS A 7 7.71 -15.96 10.83
C LYS A 7 7.84 -14.69 11.68
N VAL A 8 6.85 -13.81 11.62
CA VAL A 8 6.84 -12.54 12.36
C VAL A 8 5.62 -12.44 13.28
N GLU A 9 5.70 -11.61 14.32
CA GLU A 9 4.52 -11.13 15.04
C GLU A 9 3.96 -9.92 14.30
N ILE A 10 2.80 -10.07 13.66
CA ILE A 10 2.19 -9.01 12.85
C ILE A 10 1.74 -7.84 13.73
N LEU A 11 2.16 -6.63 13.34
CA LEU A 11 1.63 -5.38 13.85
C LEU A 11 0.26 -5.15 13.23
N LYS A 12 -0.78 -4.96 14.05
CA LYS A 12 -2.15 -4.69 13.56
C LYS A 12 -2.32 -3.25 13.07
N VAL A 13 -1.38 -2.76 12.28
CA VAL A 13 -1.38 -1.43 11.69
C VAL A 13 -1.01 -1.57 10.23
N GLU A 14 -1.94 -1.22 9.35
CA GLU A 14 -1.65 -1.09 7.94
C GLU A 14 -1.07 0.30 7.69
N VAL A 15 0.02 0.39 6.92
CA VAL A 15 0.71 1.64 6.61
C VAL A 15 0.51 1.91 5.13
N VAL A 16 -0.34 2.88 4.80
CA VAL A 16 -0.66 3.24 3.41
C VAL A 16 0.15 4.46 3.01
N ILE A 17 0.94 4.35 1.94
CA ILE A 17 1.57 5.48 1.27
C ILE A 17 0.77 5.86 0.04
N ARG A 18 0.51 7.16 -0.15
CA ARG A 18 -0.19 7.70 -1.32
C ARG A 18 0.69 8.71 -2.06
N ASN A 19 0.92 8.46 -3.34
CA ASN A 19 1.52 9.42 -4.26
C ASN A 19 0.46 10.23 -5.03
N ILE A 20 -0.71 9.63 -5.26
CA ILE A 20 -1.82 10.22 -6.01
C ILE A 20 -3.12 9.98 -5.24
N ALA A 21 -3.99 10.99 -5.15
CA ALA A 21 -5.26 10.89 -4.46
C ALA A 21 -6.23 9.98 -5.22
N THR A 22 -6.67 8.90 -4.56
CA THR A 22 -7.78 8.05 -5.02
C THR A 22 -8.44 7.33 -3.84
N GLY A 23 -9.58 6.67 -4.07
CA GLY A 23 -10.29 5.93 -3.04
C GLY A 23 -10.76 6.80 -1.87
N SER A 24 -10.52 6.36 -0.64
CA SER A 24 -11.09 6.97 0.57
C SER A 24 -10.60 8.40 0.84
N ILE A 25 -9.37 8.75 0.46
CA ILE A 25 -8.80 10.08 0.73
C ILE A 25 -9.51 11.19 -0.05
N VAL A 26 -9.95 10.90 -1.28
CA VAL A 26 -10.68 11.84 -2.16
C VAL A 26 -11.92 12.34 -1.46
N LYS A 27 -12.79 11.42 -1.01
CA LYS A 27 -14.03 11.76 -0.30
C LYS A 27 -13.75 12.37 1.07
N ARG A 28 -12.77 11.86 1.81
CA ARG A 28 -12.46 12.31 3.18
C ARG A 28 -11.96 13.75 3.22
N LEU A 29 -11.15 14.17 2.23
CA LEU A 29 -10.51 15.48 2.22
C LEU A 29 -11.05 16.44 1.15
N GLY A 30 -12.02 16.01 0.34
CA GLY A 30 -12.56 16.83 -0.75
C GLY A 30 -11.57 17.08 -1.89
N LEU A 31 -10.64 16.14 -2.11
CA LEU A 31 -9.65 16.21 -3.18
C LEU A 31 -10.25 15.69 -4.49
N GLU A 32 -9.70 16.13 -5.62
CA GLU A 32 -10.00 15.54 -6.92
C GLU A 32 -9.28 14.18 -7.08
N ASN A 33 -9.95 13.19 -7.68
CA ASN A 33 -9.31 11.92 -8.00
C ASN A 33 -8.24 12.14 -9.07
N GLY A 34 -7.02 11.68 -8.79
CA GLY A 34 -5.85 11.94 -9.65
C GLY A 34 -5.00 13.13 -9.20
N PHE A 35 -5.36 13.83 -8.12
CA PHE A 35 -4.50 14.88 -7.55
C PHE A 35 -3.14 14.28 -7.13
N GLU A 36 -2.05 14.76 -7.74
CA GLU A 36 -0.70 14.30 -7.42
C GLU A 36 -0.15 15.07 -6.22
N PHE A 37 0.28 14.35 -5.19
CA PHE A 37 0.88 14.97 -4.01
C PHE A 37 2.33 15.38 -4.30
N GLN A 38 2.72 16.58 -3.86
CA GLN A 38 4.12 17.05 -3.96
C GLN A 38 5.07 16.14 -3.17
N GLU A 39 4.60 15.66 -2.02
CA GLU A 39 5.28 14.67 -1.19
C GLU A 39 4.29 13.54 -0.86
N PRO A 40 4.73 12.27 -0.82
CA PRO A 40 3.85 11.17 -0.50
C PRO A 40 3.27 11.29 0.93
N ILE A 41 2.00 10.95 1.07
CA ILE A 41 1.30 10.94 2.37
C ILE A 41 1.35 9.54 2.97
N VAL A 42 1.62 9.44 4.28
CA VAL A 42 1.46 8.20 5.07
C VAL A 42 0.19 8.27 5.90
N GLU A 43 -0.62 7.21 5.83
CA GLU A 43 -1.81 7.03 6.64
C GLU A 43 -1.76 5.66 7.32
N PHE A 44 -2.10 5.63 8.60
CA PHE A 44 -2.19 4.37 9.35
C PHE A 44 -3.65 3.92 9.43
N PHE A 45 -3.89 2.63 9.30
CA PHE A 45 -5.22 2.03 9.49
C PHE A 45 -5.13 0.90 10.51
N TYR A 46 -6.12 0.80 11.39
CA TYR A 46 -6.17 -0.27 12.36
C TYR A 46 -6.60 -1.56 11.67
N LYS A 47 -5.78 -2.60 11.68
CA LYS A 47 -6.17 -3.88 11.06
C LYS A 47 -7.18 -4.62 11.94
N ASP A 48 -8.47 -4.35 11.69
CA ASP A 48 -9.61 -4.96 12.37
C ASP A 48 -10.85 -4.90 11.46
N ASP A 49 -11.12 -6.02 10.79
CA ASP A 49 -12.25 -6.17 9.87
C ASP A 49 -13.60 -5.84 10.53
N LYS A 50 -13.75 -6.04 11.85
CA LYS A 50 -15.01 -5.74 12.55
C LYS A 50 -15.27 -4.24 12.67
N LEU A 51 -14.20 -3.45 12.61
CA LEU A 51 -14.24 -2.00 12.70
C LEU A 51 -14.14 -1.34 11.31
N ASN A 52 -14.06 -2.13 10.24
CA ASN A 52 -13.81 -1.67 8.87
C ASN A 52 -12.53 -0.83 8.76
N ASP A 53 -11.46 -1.31 9.40
CA ASP A 53 -10.11 -0.75 9.34
C ASP A 53 -10.03 0.79 9.50
N PRO A 54 -10.38 1.34 10.67
CA PRO A 54 -10.45 2.79 10.87
C PRO A 54 -9.07 3.46 10.76
N ILE A 55 -9.03 4.71 10.28
CA ILE A 55 -7.80 5.51 10.24
C ILE A 55 -7.28 5.80 11.65
N LEU A 56 -5.97 5.72 11.82
CA LEU A 56 -5.25 5.99 13.06
C LEU A 56 -4.30 7.18 12.90
N CYS A 57 -4.18 7.98 13.95
CA CYS A 57 -3.00 8.79 14.17
C CYS A 57 -2.00 8.04 15.08
N LYS A 58 -0.79 8.58 15.23
CA LYS A 58 0.27 7.96 16.05
C LYS A 58 -0.14 7.83 17.52
N GLU A 59 -0.95 8.76 18.03
CA GLU A 59 -1.51 8.71 19.38
C GLU A 59 -2.44 7.51 19.56
N HIS A 60 -3.29 7.21 18.56
CA HIS A 60 -4.15 6.03 18.62
C HIS A 60 -3.32 4.75 18.66
N ILE A 61 -2.28 4.64 17.83
CA ILE A 61 -1.36 3.49 17.80
C ILE A 61 -0.73 3.26 19.19
N ARG A 62 -0.29 4.33 19.85
CA ARG A 62 0.29 4.30 21.20
C ARG A 62 -0.72 3.86 22.26
N ILE A 63 -1.91 4.47 22.29
CA ILE A 63 -2.95 4.18 23.29
C ILE A 63 -3.44 2.73 23.16
N LEU A 64 -3.58 2.24 21.93
CA LEU A 64 -3.94 0.87 21.62
C LEU A 64 -2.78 -0.12 21.80
N LYS A 65 -1.57 0.37 22.14
CA LYS A 65 -0.35 -0.41 22.33
C LYS A 65 -0.01 -1.30 21.12
N LEU A 66 -0.28 -0.81 19.91
CA LEU A 66 0.00 -1.57 18.69
C LEU A 66 1.49 -1.51 18.33
N ALA A 67 2.10 -0.33 18.50
CA ALA A 67 3.53 -0.10 18.30
C ALA A 67 4.03 1.05 19.19
N ASN A 68 5.32 1.04 19.52
CA ASN A 68 6.00 2.16 20.19
C ASN A 68 6.52 3.20 19.18
N ASP A 69 7.04 4.34 19.66
CA ASP A 69 7.47 5.45 18.79
C ASP A 69 8.64 5.08 17.85
N GLU A 70 9.56 4.23 18.31
CA GLU A 70 10.68 3.74 17.48
C GLU A 70 10.18 2.82 16.37
N GLU A 71 9.25 1.93 16.67
CA GLU A 71 8.61 1.03 15.71
C GLU A 71 7.78 1.81 14.69
N ILE A 72 6.98 2.80 15.12
CA ILE A 72 6.21 3.68 14.23
C ILE A 72 7.16 4.38 13.25
N LYS A 73 8.22 5.00 13.77
CA LYS A 73 9.23 5.68 12.95
C LYS A 73 9.91 4.73 11.97
N THR A 74 10.19 3.51 12.41
CA THR A 74 10.81 2.48 11.57
C THR A 74 9.89 2.03 10.45
N MET A 75 8.60 1.79 10.73
CA MET A 75 7.59 1.49 9.72
C MET A 75 7.47 2.62 8.70
N GLU A 76 7.42 3.88 9.13
CA GLU A 76 7.36 5.04 8.23
C GLU A 76 8.59 5.09 7.31
N ASN A 77 9.79 4.98 7.88
CA ASN A 77 11.03 5.03 7.11
C ASN A 77 11.10 3.90 6.05
N ILE A 78 10.74 2.68 6.43
CA ILE A 78 10.73 1.55 5.50
C ILE A 78 9.64 1.75 4.43
N ALA A 79 8.46 2.25 4.81
CA ALA A 79 7.37 2.50 3.88
C ALA A 79 7.76 3.57 2.85
N PHE A 80 8.34 4.69 3.26
CA PHE A 80 8.82 5.74 2.34
C PHE A 80 9.88 5.21 1.38
N LYS A 81 10.89 4.51 1.90
CA LYS A 81 11.95 3.93 1.08
C LYS A 81 11.41 2.89 0.10
N SER A 82 10.47 2.06 0.53
CA SER A 82 9.82 1.05 -0.32
C SER A 82 8.97 1.70 -1.40
N ASN A 83 8.24 2.77 -1.07
CA ASN A 83 7.49 3.57 -2.03
C ASN A 83 8.41 4.18 -3.09
N GLU A 84 9.55 4.78 -2.72
CA GLU A 84 10.51 5.33 -3.67
C GLU A 84 11.04 4.24 -4.63
N ILE A 85 11.44 3.08 -4.10
CA ILE A 85 11.93 1.96 -4.90
C ILE A 85 10.86 1.47 -5.89
N LEU A 86 9.63 1.26 -5.41
CA LEU A 86 8.54 0.75 -6.23
C LEU A 86 8.05 1.78 -7.24
N LYS A 87 8.00 3.07 -6.88
CA LYS A 87 7.69 4.16 -7.79
C LYS A 87 8.69 4.21 -8.93
N SER A 88 9.99 4.22 -8.64
CA SER A 88 11.04 4.17 -9.66
C SER A 88 11.05 2.87 -10.46
N PHE A 89 10.59 1.76 -9.88
CA PHE A 89 10.41 0.51 -10.62
C PHE A 89 9.28 0.61 -11.65
N PHE A 90 8.09 1.04 -11.25
CA PHE A 90 6.93 1.17 -12.15
C PHE A 90 7.11 2.25 -13.22
N GLU A 91 7.81 3.34 -12.91
CA GLU A 91 8.12 4.41 -13.87
C GLU A 91 8.90 3.91 -15.10
N LYS A 92 9.75 2.89 -14.95
CA LYS A 92 10.48 2.25 -16.07
C LYS A 92 9.55 1.61 -17.11
N PHE A 93 8.33 1.31 -16.71
CA PHE A 93 7.29 0.70 -17.54
C PHE A 93 6.18 1.69 -17.91
N HIS A 94 6.41 2.99 -17.69
CA HIS A 94 5.40 4.05 -17.91
C HIS A 94 4.13 3.86 -17.07
N LEU A 95 4.27 3.28 -15.88
CA LEU A 95 3.21 3.12 -14.90
C LEU A 95 3.46 4.05 -13.71
N LYS A 96 2.38 4.62 -13.17
CA LYS A 96 2.37 5.44 -11.97
C LYS A 96 1.95 4.58 -10.77
N LEU A 97 2.79 4.51 -9.74
CA LEU A 97 2.39 3.97 -8.44
C LEU A 97 1.52 4.99 -7.71
N VAL A 98 0.23 4.71 -7.59
CA VAL A 98 -0.79 5.64 -7.08
C VAL A 98 -0.79 5.62 -5.56
N ASP A 99 -0.97 4.45 -4.96
CA ASP A 99 -0.84 4.18 -3.54
C ASP A 99 -0.44 2.73 -3.28
N ILE A 100 0.05 2.44 -2.08
CA ILE A 100 0.41 1.09 -1.63
C ILE A 100 0.20 0.95 -0.13
N LYS A 101 -0.27 -0.22 0.29
CA LYS A 101 -0.48 -0.62 1.68
C LYS A 101 0.60 -1.62 2.10
N PHE A 102 1.33 -1.32 3.17
CA PHE A 102 2.31 -2.22 3.77
C PHE A 102 1.81 -2.77 5.10
N GLU A 103 2.18 -4.02 5.38
CA GLU A 103 2.05 -4.65 6.70
C GLU A 103 3.43 -5.04 7.21
N PHE A 104 3.63 -4.85 8.52
CA PHE A 104 4.91 -5.05 9.18
C PHE A 104 4.79 -6.08 10.30
N GLY A 105 5.90 -6.70 10.65
CA GLY A 105 5.95 -7.56 11.83
C GLY A 105 7.27 -7.48 12.57
N ARG A 106 7.22 -7.87 13.85
CA ARG A 106 8.40 -8.02 14.70
C ARG A 106 9.07 -9.35 14.42
N TYR A 107 10.38 -9.30 14.15
CA TYR A 107 11.24 -10.47 14.02
C TYR A 107 12.54 -10.20 14.77
N ASN A 108 12.83 -10.98 15.82
CA ASN A 108 14.02 -10.80 16.65
C ASN A 108 14.22 -9.34 17.14
N ASN A 109 13.14 -8.70 17.60
CA ASN A 109 13.10 -7.30 18.02
C ASN A 109 13.35 -6.26 16.91
N GLU A 110 13.39 -6.67 15.65
CA GLU A 110 13.45 -5.76 14.49
C GLU A 110 12.09 -5.67 13.80
N ILE A 111 11.76 -4.49 13.27
CA ILE A 111 10.62 -4.31 12.37
C ILE A 111 11.05 -4.66 10.95
N ILE A 112 10.36 -5.62 10.35
CA ILE A 112 10.55 -5.99 8.95
C ILE A 112 9.23 -5.90 8.18
N LEU A 113 9.34 -5.61 6.88
CA LEU A 113 8.23 -5.73 5.95
C LEU A 113 7.79 -7.21 5.87
N ALA A 114 6.49 -7.45 5.89
CA ALA A 114 5.89 -8.77 5.87
C ALA A 114 4.76 -8.85 4.82
N ASP A 115 3.87 -9.83 4.98
CA ASP A 115 2.70 -10.04 4.11
C ASP A 115 3.09 -10.25 2.64
N GLU A 116 2.53 -9.46 1.71
CA GLU A 116 2.77 -9.58 0.27
C GLU A 116 2.99 -8.22 -0.41
N ILE A 117 3.56 -8.25 -1.60
CA ILE A 117 3.55 -7.13 -2.55
C ILE A 117 2.93 -7.64 -3.86
N SER A 118 1.64 -7.36 -4.03
CA SER A 118 0.83 -7.82 -5.16
C SER A 118 -0.14 -6.74 -5.62
N PRO A 119 -0.77 -6.86 -6.79
CA PRO A 119 -1.74 -5.88 -7.27
C PRO A 119 -3.05 -5.84 -6.45
N ASP A 120 -3.16 -6.62 -5.38
CA ASP A 120 -4.22 -6.52 -4.37
C ASP A 120 -3.98 -5.35 -3.39
N ILE A 121 -2.70 -5.06 -3.11
CA ILE A 121 -2.27 -4.15 -2.02
C ILE A 121 -1.72 -2.81 -2.51
N PHE A 122 -1.53 -2.64 -3.83
CA PHE A 122 -1.17 -1.37 -4.44
C PHE A 122 -2.13 -0.99 -5.57
N ARG A 123 -2.12 0.29 -5.93
CA ARG A 123 -2.74 0.81 -7.15
C ARG A 123 -1.69 1.28 -8.13
N VAL A 124 -1.81 0.85 -9.38
CA VAL A 124 -0.91 1.28 -10.46
C VAL A 124 -1.72 1.63 -11.69
N TRP A 125 -1.45 2.82 -12.23
CA TRP A 125 -2.15 3.32 -13.42
C TRP A 125 -1.17 3.51 -14.58
N ASP A 126 -1.65 3.34 -15.80
CA ASP A 126 -0.94 3.88 -16.95
C ASP A 126 -1.18 5.40 -17.12
N ASN A 127 -0.51 5.99 -18.10
CA ASN A 127 -0.64 7.42 -18.41
C ASN A 127 -2.05 7.85 -18.86
N PHE A 128 -2.94 6.91 -19.19
CA PHE A 128 -4.33 7.17 -19.55
C PHE A 128 -5.29 7.00 -18.36
N GLY A 129 -4.77 6.63 -17.19
CA GLY A 129 -5.57 6.40 -15.98
C GLY A 129 -6.21 5.01 -15.91
N ASN A 130 -5.80 4.06 -16.76
CA ASN A 130 -6.29 2.68 -16.65
C ASN A 130 -5.60 1.99 -15.47
N SER A 131 -6.39 1.30 -14.64
CA SER A 131 -5.91 0.55 -13.48
C SER A 131 -5.50 -0.87 -13.85
N TYR A 132 -4.40 -1.36 -13.26
CA TYR A 132 -3.92 -2.74 -13.42
C TYR A 132 -3.92 -3.52 -12.10
N ASP A 133 -4.74 -3.06 -11.17
CA ASP A 133 -4.82 -3.53 -9.78
C ASP A 133 -6.25 -3.95 -9.42
N LYS A 134 -6.48 -4.26 -8.15
CA LYS A 134 -7.78 -4.74 -7.64
C LYS A 134 -8.94 -3.77 -7.86
N ASP A 135 -8.69 -2.51 -8.16
CA ASP A 135 -9.74 -1.56 -8.57
C ASP A 135 -10.46 -1.97 -9.86
N VAL A 136 -9.85 -2.82 -10.71
CA VAL A 136 -10.53 -3.42 -11.87
C VAL A 136 -11.75 -4.22 -11.41
N PHE A 137 -11.62 -4.98 -10.33
CA PHE A 137 -12.72 -5.73 -9.72
C PHE A 137 -13.64 -4.81 -8.90
N ARG A 138 -13.08 -3.94 -8.05
CA ARG A 138 -13.88 -3.07 -7.15
C ARG A 138 -14.84 -2.15 -7.89
N PHE A 139 -14.50 -1.75 -9.11
CA PHE A 139 -15.29 -0.85 -9.94
C PHE A 139 -15.84 -1.50 -11.21
N GLU A 140 -15.83 -2.85 -11.29
CA GLU A 140 -16.39 -3.61 -12.41
C GLU A 140 -15.85 -3.17 -13.79
N LYS A 141 -14.57 -2.78 -13.86
CA LYS A 141 -13.93 -2.25 -15.07
C LYS A 141 -13.47 -3.34 -16.04
N GLY A 142 -13.57 -4.62 -15.65
CA GLY A 142 -13.17 -5.75 -16.49
C GLY A 142 -12.77 -6.98 -15.70
N ASP A 143 -12.02 -7.87 -16.36
CA ASP A 143 -11.51 -9.11 -15.78
C ASP A 143 -10.22 -8.86 -14.98
N LEU A 144 -10.26 -9.21 -13.69
CA LEU A 144 -9.15 -9.02 -12.76
C LEU A 144 -7.91 -9.85 -13.14
N ILE A 145 -8.11 -11.10 -13.58
CA ILE A 145 -7.02 -12.01 -13.92
C ILE A 145 -6.30 -11.47 -15.16
N GLN A 146 -7.05 -11.03 -16.18
CA GLN A 146 -6.46 -10.43 -17.38
C GLN A 146 -5.69 -9.14 -17.07
N ALA A 147 -6.18 -8.32 -16.14
CA ALA A 147 -5.45 -7.13 -15.69
C ALA A 147 -4.11 -7.50 -15.04
N TYR A 148 -4.09 -8.53 -14.19
CA TYR A 148 -2.88 -8.98 -13.51
C TYR A 148 -1.90 -9.65 -14.48
N GLU A 149 -2.39 -10.45 -15.42
CA GLU A 149 -1.56 -11.04 -16.48
C GLU A 149 -0.94 -9.95 -17.37
N LYS A 150 -1.72 -8.93 -17.73
CA LYS A 150 -1.23 -7.80 -18.52
C LYS A 150 -0.14 -7.05 -17.76
N LEU A 151 -0.33 -6.79 -16.46
CA LEU A 151 0.69 -6.17 -15.61
C LEU A 151 1.96 -7.03 -15.56
N GLY A 152 1.83 -8.34 -15.34
CA GLY A 152 2.96 -9.26 -15.29
C GLY A 152 3.76 -9.30 -16.59
N LYS A 153 3.10 -9.25 -17.74
CA LYS A 153 3.73 -9.12 -19.07
C LYS A 153 4.46 -7.77 -19.23
N ILE A 154 3.84 -6.67 -18.78
CA ILE A 154 4.45 -5.33 -18.84
C ILE A 154 5.75 -5.28 -18.04
N ILE A 155 5.77 -5.86 -16.83
CA ILE A 155 6.93 -5.84 -15.95
C ILE A 155 7.91 -7.01 -16.17
N GLY A 156 7.62 -7.88 -17.16
CA GLY A 156 8.53 -8.93 -17.61
C GLY A 156 8.66 -10.14 -16.67
N ILE A 157 7.61 -10.46 -15.89
CA ILE A 157 7.59 -11.62 -14.98
C ILE A 157 6.64 -12.74 -15.43
N LEU A 158 5.91 -12.51 -16.53
CA LEU A 158 5.06 -13.48 -17.24
C LEU A 158 5.48 -13.50 -18.71
#